data_AF-A0A2N0NWR2-F1
#
_entry.id   AF-A0A2N0NWR2-F1
#
_cell.length_a   1.000
_cell.length_b   1.000
_cell.length_c   1.000
_cell.angle_alpha   90.00
_cell.angle_beta   90.00
_cell.angle_gamma   90.00
#
_symmetry.space_group_name_H-M   'P 1'
#
loop_
_entity.id
_entity.type
_entity.pdbx_description
1 polymer ?
#
loop_
_entity_poly.entity_id
_entity_poly.type
_entity_poly.pdbx_seq_one_letter_code
_entity_poly.pdbx_strand_id
1 'polypeptide(L)'
;MWQISSGRQPFFDYNYDVSLILSIVNGKREGIINNTPKEYSNLYTECWKFEPDERPNIQNVVSILYTLIFPKQQDDIIIDTVNKKKTIN
;
A
#
# COMPACT_ATOMS: atom_id res chain seq x y z
N MET A 1 -1.38 6.69 -5.69
CA MET A 1 -0.77 6.61 -4.34
C MET A 1 0.59 7.29 -4.30
N TRP A 2 1.56 6.88 -5.13
CA TRP A 2 2.88 7.53 -5.14
C TRP A 2 2.83 9.06 -5.28
N GLN A 3 2.05 9.60 -6.24
CA GLN A 3 1.87 11.05 -6.43
C GLN A 3 1.33 11.77 -5.18
N ILE A 4 0.48 11.12 -4.38
CA ILE A 4 -0.06 11.69 -3.13
C ILE A 4 1.07 11.75 -2.09
N SER A 5 1.88 10.70 -2.01
CA SER A 5 3.02 10.59 -1.11
C SER A 5 4.14 11.59 -1.45
N SER A 6 4.40 11.77 -2.75
CA SER A 6 5.52 12.57 -3.25
C SER A 6 5.15 14.05 -3.42
N GLY A 7 3.86 14.35 -3.65
CA GLY A 7 3.40 15.66 -4.09
C GLY A 7 3.92 16.06 -5.48
N ARG A 8 4.44 15.09 -6.26
CA ARG A 8 5.10 15.32 -7.55
C ARG A 8 4.38 14.58 -8.66
N GLN A 9 4.47 15.15 -9.87
CA GLN A 9 4.09 14.45 -11.08
C GLN A 9 4.97 13.19 -11.24
N PRO A 10 4.39 12.02 -11.54
CA PRO A 10 5.18 10.82 -11.83
C PRO A 10 6.11 11.06 -13.03
N PHE A 11 7.33 10.54 -12.96
CA PHE A 11 8.34 10.62 -14.01
C PHE A 11 8.55 12.06 -14.51
N PHE A 12 8.50 13.05 -13.60
CA PHE A 12 8.60 14.48 -13.95
C PHE A 12 9.92 14.85 -14.65
N ASP A 13 10.96 14.02 -14.47
CA ASP A 13 12.28 14.14 -15.10
C ASP A 13 12.36 13.46 -16.48
N TYR A 14 11.26 12.86 -16.97
CA TYR A 14 11.19 12.20 -18.28
C TYR A 14 10.23 12.91 -19.22
N ASN A 15 10.57 12.86 -20.52
CA ASN A 15 9.60 13.15 -21.57
C ASN A 15 8.56 12.04 -21.62
N TYR A 16 7.29 12.42 -21.83
CA TYR A 16 6.17 11.49 -21.93
C TYR A 16 6.07 10.92 -23.35
N ASP A 17 7.10 10.16 -23.75
CA ASP A 17 7.25 9.59 -25.09
C ASP A 17 7.43 8.07 -25.04
N VAL A 18 7.70 7.47 -26.21
CA VAL A 18 7.90 6.02 -26.37
C VAL A 18 9.06 5.50 -25.51
N SER A 19 10.08 6.33 -25.25
CA SER A 19 11.23 5.94 -24.41
C SER A 19 10.79 5.68 -22.97
N LEU A 20 9.92 6.54 -22.42
CA LEU A 20 9.37 6.35 -21.09
C LEU A 20 8.49 5.09 -21.02
N ILE A 21 7.65 4.87 -22.03
CA ILE A 21 6.80 3.66 -22.12
C ILE A 21 7.67 2.40 -22.08
N LEU A 22 8.71 2.32 -22.92
CA LEU A 22 9.62 1.17 -22.98
C LEU A 22 10.36 0.99 -21.65
N SER A 23 10.76 2.08 -21.00
CA SER A 23 11.40 2.01 -19.68
C SER A 23 10.45 1.41 -18.62
N ILE A 24 9.17 1.80 -18.60
CA ILE A 24 8.16 1.27 -17.67
C ILE A 24 7.89 -0.22 -17.95
N VAL A 25 7.82 -0.60 -19.22
CA VAL A 25 7.69 -2.01 -19.65
C VAL A 25 8.90 -2.83 -19.18
N ASN A 26 10.11 -2.26 -19.25
CA ASN A 26 11.35 -2.87 -18.75
C ASN A 26 11.52 -2.79 -17.21
N GLY A 27 10.44 -2.49 -16.47
CA GLY A 27 10.44 -2.55 -15.01
C GLY A 27 10.81 -1.26 -14.31
N LYS A 28 10.99 -0.13 -15.02
CA LYS A 28 11.17 1.17 -14.36
C LYS A 28 9.95 1.48 -13.49
N ARG A 29 10.20 1.83 -12.24
CA ARG A 29 9.23 2.31 -11.27
C ARG A 29 9.76 3.56 -10.59
N GLU A 30 8.87 4.26 -9.91
CA GLU A 30 9.26 5.40 -9.09
C GLU A 30 10.08 4.97 -7.88
N GLY A 31 10.94 5.87 -7.40
CA GLY A 31 11.67 5.68 -6.15
C GLY A 31 10.76 5.81 -4.94
N ILE A 32 11.04 5.07 -3.86
CA ILE A 32 10.36 5.27 -2.58
C ILE A 32 10.73 6.65 -2.03
N ILE A 33 9.73 7.43 -1.63
CA ILE A 33 9.92 8.78 -1.10
C ILE A 33 10.25 8.73 0.39
N ASN A 34 11.32 9.43 0.79
CA ASN A 34 11.70 9.60 2.19
C ASN A 34 10.52 10.17 3.00
N ASN A 35 10.36 9.70 4.24
CA ASN A 35 9.25 10.04 5.15
C ASN A 35 7.87 9.49 4.74
N THR A 36 7.77 8.71 3.67
CA THR A 36 6.57 7.90 3.42
C THR A 36 6.50 6.77 4.46
N PRO A 37 5.37 6.56 5.15
CA PRO A 37 5.20 5.39 6.02
C PRO A 37 5.50 4.09 5.26
N LYS A 38 6.28 3.21 5.88
CA LYS A 38 6.80 1.99 5.23
C LYS A 38 5.67 1.12 4.67
N GLU A 39 4.58 1.01 5.39
CA GLU A 39 3.43 0.20 5.00
C GLU A 39 2.69 0.82 3.81
N TYR A 40 2.63 2.15 3.73
CA TYR A 40 2.05 2.85 2.58
C TYR A 40 2.92 2.72 1.33
N SER A 41 4.25 2.78 1.48
CA SER A 41 5.16 2.54 0.36
C SER A 41 5.12 1.10 -0.12
N ASN A 42 5.10 0.13 0.80
CA ASN A 42 4.89 -1.27 0.47
C ASN A 42 3.60 -1.44 -0.35
N LEU A 43 2.49 -0.84 0.08
CA LEU A 43 1.21 -0.96 -0.63
C LEU A 43 1.29 -0.47 -2.08
N TYR A 44 1.81 0.74 -2.33
CA TYR A 44 1.88 1.21 -3.71
C TYR A 44 2.93 0.45 -4.52
N THR A 45 3.93 -0.16 -3.88
CA THR A 45 4.88 -1.03 -4.58
C THR A 45 4.27 -2.36 -4.99
N GLU A 46 3.37 -2.91 -4.18
CA GLU A 46 2.61 -4.11 -4.53
C GLU A 46 1.67 -3.85 -5.72
N CYS A 47 1.05 -2.66 -5.78
CA CYS A 47 0.13 -2.31 -6.87
C CYS A 47 0.76 -2.22 -8.27
N TRP A 48 2.08 -2.07 -8.37
CA TRP A 48 2.77 -1.94 -9.67
C TRP A 48 3.73 -3.10 -9.97
N LYS A 49 3.54 -4.25 -9.31
CA LYS A 49 4.23 -5.49 -9.66
C LYS A 49 4.04 -5.82 -11.14
N PHE A 50 5.08 -6.44 -11.72
CA PHE A 50 5.11 -6.71 -13.16
C PHE A 50 3.96 -7.64 -13.54
N GLU A 51 3.90 -8.81 -12.90
CA GLU A 51 2.84 -9.79 -13.10
C GLU A 51 1.49 -9.26 -12.59
N PRO A 52 0.44 -9.21 -13.43
CA PRO A 52 -0.88 -8.70 -13.03
C PRO A 52 -1.49 -9.45 -11.84
N ASP A 53 -1.31 -10.78 -11.79
CA ASP A 53 -1.91 -11.64 -10.75
C ASP A 53 -1.24 -11.47 -9.37
N GLU A 54 -0.05 -10.87 -9.32
CA GLU A 54 0.63 -10.54 -8.06
C GLU A 54 0.13 -9.21 -7.47
N ARG A 55 -0.69 -8.45 -8.20
CA ARG A 55 -1.21 -7.16 -7.74
C ARG A 55 -2.40 -7.36 -6.82
N PRO A 56 -2.52 -6.58 -5.74
CA PRO A 56 -3.72 -6.59 -4.92
C PRO A 56 -4.93 -6.09 -5.72
N ASN A 57 -6.08 -6.73 -5.52
CA ASN A 57 -7.35 -6.18 -5.98
C ASN A 57 -7.72 -4.91 -5.18
N ILE A 58 -8.72 -4.17 -5.66
CA ILE A 58 -9.12 -2.91 -5.03
C ILE A 58 -9.64 -3.09 -3.60
N GLN A 59 -10.28 -4.22 -3.29
CA GLN A 59 -10.74 -4.51 -1.94
C GLN A 59 -9.57 -4.65 -0.96
N ASN A 60 -8.50 -5.35 -1.36
CA ASN A 60 -7.27 -5.49 -0.58
C ASN A 60 -6.61 -4.12 -0.35
N VAL A 61 -6.51 -3.29 -1.40
CA VAL A 61 -5.93 -1.94 -1.30
C VAL A 61 -6.71 -1.10 -0.30
N VAL A 62 -8.04 -1.06 -0.39
CA VAL A 62 -8.90 -0.30 0.53
C VAL A 62 -8.77 -0.82 1.97
N SER A 63 -8.76 -2.15 2.16
CA SER A 63 -8.61 -2.76 3.50
C SER A 63 -7.28 -2.40 4.16
N ILE A 64 -6.18 -2.42 3.40
CA ILE A 64 -4.87 -2.03 3.90
C ILE A 64 -4.87 -0.55 4.25
N LEU A 65 -5.34 0.33 3.36
CA LEU A 65 -5.44 1.77 3.63
C LEU A 65 -6.27 2.08 4.88
N TYR A 66 -7.40 1.39 5.05
CA TYR A 66 -8.24 1.56 6.24
C TYR A 66 -7.48 1.20 7.51
N THR A 67 -6.73 0.10 7.50
CA THR A 67 -5.90 -0.34 8.64
C THR A 67 -4.76 0.63 8.94
N LEU A 68 -4.21 1.31 7.92
CA LEU A 68 -3.16 2.32 8.11
C LEU A 68 -3.69 3.61 8.74
N ILE A 69 -4.91 4.02 8.40
CA ILE A 69 -5.54 5.24 8.91
C ILE A 69 -6.15 5.01 10.30
N PHE A 70 -6.77 3.84 10.48
CA PHE A 70 -7.43 3.40 11.69
C PHE A 70 -6.76 2.13 12.20
N PRO A 71 -5.52 2.21 12.72
CA PRO A 71 -4.88 1.06 13.32
C PRO A 71 -5.78 0.56 14.44
N LYS A 72 -6.09 -0.74 14.42
CA LYS A 72 -6.92 -1.35 15.46
C LYS A 72 -6.33 -0.97 16.82
N GLN A 73 -7.09 -0.24 17.62
CA GLN A 73 -6.78 -0.10 19.03
C GLN A 73 -6.91 -1.49 19.67
N GLN A 74 -6.14 -1.74 20.72
CA GLN A 74 -5.99 -3.01 21.44
C GLN A 74 -7.28 -3.48 22.15
N ASP A 75 -8.45 -3.37 21.52
CA ASP A 75 -9.75 -3.69 22.13
C ASP A 75 -10.16 -5.16 21.88
N ASP A 76 -9.49 -5.85 20.93
CA ASP A 76 -9.71 -7.27 20.66
C ASP A 76 -9.21 -8.17 21.84
N ILE A 77 -8.26 -7.72 22.67
CA ILE A 77 -7.79 -8.48 23.85
C ILE A 77 -8.87 -8.57 24.94
N ILE A 78 -9.65 -7.51 25.13
CA ILE A 78 -10.64 -7.46 26.21
C ILE A 78 -11.81 -8.40 25.88
N ILE A 79 -12.25 -8.43 24.62
CA ILE A 79 -13.36 -9.27 24.16
C ILE A 79 -13.01 -10.76 24.31
N ASP A 80 -11.81 -11.17 23.89
CA ASP A 80 -11.37 -12.56 24.06
C ASP A 80 -11.19 -12.95 25.53
N THR A 81 -10.70 -12.04 26.38
CA THR A 81 -10.56 -12.28 27.81
C THR A 81 -11.91 -12.37 28.53
N VAL A 82 -12.87 -11.52 28.17
CA VAL A 82 -14.24 -11.53 28.72
C VAL A 82 -15.01 -12.76 28.26
N ASN A 83 -14.88 -13.14 26.99
CA ASN A 83 -15.51 -14.34 26.45
C ASN A 83 -14.93 -15.62 27.08
N LYS A 84 -13.61 -15.70 27.27
CA LYS A 84 -12.97 -16.83 27.95
C LYS A 84 -13.38 -16.96 29.42
N LYS A 85 -13.67 -15.86 30.12
CA LYS A 85 -14.21 -15.88 31.50
C LYS A 85 -15.68 -16.29 31.56
N LYS A 86 -16.47 -16.00 30.53
CA LYS A 86 -17.89 -16.42 30.46
C LYS A 86 -18.08 -17.91 30.19
N THR A 87 -17.14 -18.58 29.53
CA THR A 87 -17.25 -20.01 29.21
C THR A 87 -16.79 -20.94 30.35
N ILE A 88 -16.26 -20.38 31.46
CA ILE A 88 -15.73 -21.15 32.60
C ILE A 88 -16.66 -21.07 33.84
N ASN A 89 -17.78 -20.35 33.76
CA ASN A 89 -18.81 -20.30 34.82
C ASN A 89 -20.08 -21.05 34.40
#